data_AF-A0A2V6YVR9-F1
#
_entry.id   AF-A0A2V6YVR9-F1
#
_cell.length_a   1.000
_cell.length_b   1.000
_cell.length_c   1.000
_cell.angle_alpha   90.00
_cell.angle_beta   90.00
_cell.angle_gamma   90.00
#
_symmetry.space_group_name_H-M   'P 1'
#
loop_
_entity.id
_entity.type
_entity.pdbx_description
1 polymer ?
#
loop_
_entity_poly.entity_id
_entity_poly.type
_entity_poly.pdbx_seq_one_letter_code
_entity_poly.pdbx_strand_id
1 'polypeptide(L)'
;MLLMRVANGVAVGVLALVLTLDASVQEFAELVSLSDEARRERLNLPSACAPIVSAVKPAGSNSSRLTVFVECSAETTATSSPIEPASFRDK
;
A
#
# COMPACT_ATOMS: atom_id res chain seq x y z
N MET A 1 -3.24 4.80 24.27
CA MET A 1 -4.35 3.87 23.93
C MET A 1 -4.97 4.41 22.64
N LEU A 2 -4.57 3.90 21.47
CA LEU A 2 -5.06 4.38 20.17
C LEU A 2 -6.34 3.59 19.82
N LEU A 3 -7.48 4.27 19.76
CA LEU A 3 -8.75 3.68 19.29
C LEU A 3 -8.80 3.74 17.76
N MET A 4 -8.26 2.72 17.09
CA MET A 4 -8.46 2.53 15.65
C MET A 4 -9.88 1.99 15.42
N ARG A 5 -10.79 2.84 14.92
CA ARG A 5 -12.11 2.41 14.46
C ARG A 5 -11.99 1.81 13.06
N VAL A 6 -12.14 0.48 12.97
CA VAL A 6 -12.18 -0.26 11.71
C VAL A 6 -13.56 -0.06 11.07
N ALA A 7 -13.60 0.48 9.86
CA ALA A 7 -14.83 0.56 9.06
C ALA A 7 -15.04 -0.77 8.30
N ASN A 8 -16.26 -1.30 8.34
CA ASN A 8 -16.64 -2.57 7.71
C ASN A 8 -16.44 -2.53 6.18
N GLY A 9 -15.55 -3.38 5.66
CA GLY A 9 -15.33 -3.55 4.22
C GLY A 9 -16.20 -4.65 3.60
N VAL A 10 -16.67 -4.44 2.37
CA VAL A 10 -17.49 -5.38 1.59
C VAL A 10 -16.60 -6.33 0.78
N ALA A 11 -16.86 -7.64 0.87
CA ALA A 11 -16.08 -8.70 0.24
C ALA A 11 -16.70 -9.16 -1.10
N VAL A 12 -16.07 -8.87 -2.25
CA VAL A 12 -16.39 -9.50 -3.55
C VAL A 12 -15.08 -9.72 -4.33
N GLY A 13 -14.79 -10.98 -4.68
CA GLY A 13 -13.84 -11.49 -5.70
C GLY A 13 -12.53 -10.73 -5.96
N VAL A 14 -11.38 -11.33 -5.63
CA VAL A 14 -10.04 -10.69 -5.73
C VAL A 14 -10.04 -9.33 -5.03
N LEU A 15 -10.20 -9.40 -3.71
CA LEU A 15 -10.36 -8.25 -2.83
C LEU A 15 -9.09 -7.41 -2.77
N ALA A 16 -9.00 -6.39 -3.64
CA ALA A 16 -8.15 -5.24 -3.39
C ALA A 16 -8.67 -4.55 -2.13
N LEU A 17 -8.06 -4.87 -0.98
CA LEU A 17 -8.40 -4.22 0.28
C LEU A 17 -7.76 -2.83 0.24
N VAL A 18 -8.58 -1.79 0.09
CA VAL A 18 -8.13 -0.40 0.18
C VAL A 18 -8.53 0.15 1.55
N LEU A 19 -7.54 0.38 2.41
CA LEU A 19 -7.72 1.06 3.69
C LEU A 19 -7.39 2.54 3.53
N THR A 20 -8.20 3.41 4.13
CA THR A 20 -7.94 4.84 4.20
C THR A 20 -7.67 5.23 5.65
N LEU A 21 -6.53 5.89 5.90
CA LEU A 21 -6.06 6.31 7.21
C LEU A 21 -5.84 7.82 7.22
N ASP A 22 -6.02 8.45 8.38
CA ASP A 22 -5.75 9.87 8.58
C ASP A 22 -4.54 10.01 9.52
N ALA A 23 -3.39 10.36 8.97
CA ALA A 23 -2.10 10.34 9.65
C ALA A 23 -1.36 11.66 9.47
N SER A 24 -0.53 12.04 10.44
CA SER A 24 0.42 13.14 10.26
C SER A 24 1.53 12.77 9.26
N VAL A 25 2.22 13.79 8.75
CA VAL A 25 3.42 13.58 7.90
C VAL A 25 4.46 12.69 8.59
N GLN A 26 4.65 12.85 9.91
CA GLN A 26 5.63 12.08 10.66
C GLN A 26 5.22 10.60 10.79
N GLU A 27 3.95 10.34 11.12
CA GLU A 27 3.42 8.96 11.16
C GLU A 27 3.47 8.28 9.80
N PHE A 28 3.23 9.03 8.72
CA PHE A 28 3.39 8.52 7.36
C PHE A 28 4.86 8.20 7.04
N ALA A 29 5.79 9.09 7.40
CA ALA A 29 7.22 8.87 7.21
C ALA A 29 7.71 7.61 7.97
N GLU A 30 7.23 7.41 9.19
CA GLU A 30 7.49 6.17 9.93
C GLU A 30 6.94 4.96 9.19
N LEU A 31 5.68 5.01 8.74
CA LEU A 31 5.04 3.89 8.05
C LEU A 31 5.78 3.47 6.76
N VAL A 32 6.27 4.43 5.96
CA VAL A 32 7.00 4.12 4.71
C VAL A 32 8.43 3.64 4.97
N SER A 33 9.02 3.96 6.12
CA SER A 33 10.35 3.49 6.51
C SER A 33 10.39 2.02 6.96
N LEU A 34 9.23 1.44 7.28
CA LEU A 34 9.11 0.04 7.65
C LEU A 34 9.29 -0.89 6.44
N SER A 35 9.64 -2.15 6.67
CA SER A 35 9.54 -3.19 5.64
C SER A 35 8.08 -3.53 5.33
N ASP A 36 7.82 -4.24 4.23
CA ASP A 36 6.46 -4.68 3.89
C ASP A 36 5.84 -5.58 4.97
N GLU A 37 6.64 -6.46 5.57
CA GLU A 37 6.21 -7.34 6.66
C GLU A 37 5.85 -6.53 7.91
N ALA A 38 6.70 -5.56 8.28
CA ALA A 38 6.46 -4.70 9.44
C ALA A 38 5.27 -3.77 9.22
N ARG A 39 5.06 -3.27 8.00
CA ARG A 39 3.83 -2.53 7.62
C ARG A 39 2.60 -3.41 7.77
N ARG A 40 2.65 -4.63 7.24
CA ARG A 40 1.56 -5.61 7.28
C ARG A 40 1.18 -5.93 8.72
N GLU A 41 2.16 -6.22 9.58
CA GLU A 41 1.93 -6.48 11.00
C GLU A 41 1.33 -5.26 11.71
N ARG A 42 1.90 -4.06 11.49
CA ARG A 42 1.40 -2.82 12.13
C ARG A 42 -0.03 -2.47 11.73
N LEU A 43 -0.40 -2.78 10.49
CA LEU A 43 -1.73 -2.52 9.93
C LEU A 43 -2.68 -3.71 10.08
N ASN A 44 -2.25 -4.80 10.75
CA ASN A 44 -3.02 -6.05 10.92
C ASN A 44 -3.57 -6.59 9.59
N LEU A 45 -2.77 -6.51 8.54
CA LEU A 45 -3.12 -6.97 7.21
C LEU A 45 -2.90 -8.48 7.07
N PRO A 46 -3.65 -9.16 6.17
CA PRO A 46 -3.46 -10.59 5.90
C PRO A 46 -2.03 -10.91 5.47
N SER A 47 -1.51 -12.08 5.83
CA SER A 47 -0.13 -12.51 5.51
C SER A 47 0.21 -12.46 4.02
N ALA A 48 -0.78 -12.72 3.15
CA ALA A 48 -0.65 -12.70 1.70
C ALA A 48 -0.76 -11.30 1.05
N CYS A 49 -0.89 -10.23 1.85
CA CYS A 49 -0.92 -8.86 1.36
C CYS A 49 0.49 -8.26 1.31
N ALA A 50 0.88 -7.76 0.13
CA ALA A 50 1.99 -6.82 -0.02
C ALA A 50 1.41 -5.39 -0.02
N PRO A 51 1.60 -4.60 1.07
CA PRO A 51 0.93 -3.32 1.23
C PRO A 51 1.59 -2.21 0.40
N ILE A 52 0.85 -1.67 -0.57
CA ILE A 52 1.23 -0.45 -1.28
C ILE A 52 0.67 0.74 -0.52
N VAL A 53 1.55 1.65 -0.07
CA VAL A 53 1.15 2.82 0.72
C VAL A 53 1.33 4.09 -0.10
N SER A 54 0.28 4.90 -0.20
CA SER A 54 0.32 6.23 -0.81
C SER A 54 -0.35 7.25 0.11
N ALA A 55 -0.06 8.54 -0.07
CA ALA A 55 -0.68 9.59 0.70
C ALA A 55 -0.99 10.81 -0.14
N VAL A 56 -2.10 11.46 0.16
CA VAL A 56 -2.50 12.72 -0.45
C VAL A 56 -2.78 13.75 0.63
N LYS A 57 -2.43 15.01 0.36
CA LYS A 57 -2.81 16.13 1.21
C LYS A 57 -4.15 16.69 0.70
N PRO A 58 -5.20 16.77 1.55
CA PRO A 58 -6.47 17.36 1.14
C PRO A 58 -6.31 18.83 0.72
N ALA A 59 -6.89 19.20 -0.41
CA ALA A 59 -6.88 20.58 -0.89
C ALA A 59 -7.65 21.48 0.09
N GLY A 60 -7.10 22.66 0.40
CA GLY A 60 -7.73 23.65 1.28
C GLY A 60 -7.54 23.42 2.77
N SER A 61 -6.88 22.32 3.19
CA SER A 61 -6.57 22.08 4.59
C SER A 61 -5.17 22.60 4.94
N ASN A 62 -5.09 23.57 5.86
CA ASN A 62 -3.83 23.96 6.52
C ASN A 62 -3.34 22.88 7.52
N SER A 63 -4.03 21.75 7.59
CA SER A 63 -3.65 20.62 8.42
C SER A 63 -2.37 19.96 7.91
N SER A 64 -1.51 19.57 8.85
CA SER A 64 -0.34 18.70 8.61
C SER A 64 -0.73 17.21 8.50
N ARG A 65 -2.01 16.93 8.33
CA ARG A 65 -2.54 15.56 8.19
C ARG A 65 -2.73 15.19 6.74
N LEU A 66 -2.49 13.91 6.46
CA LEU A 66 -2.52 13.25 5.18
C LEU A 66 -3.61 12.19 5.20
N THR A 67 -4.30 12.07 4.08
CA THR A 67 -5.11 10.90 3.79
C THR A 67 -4.20 9.85 3.17
N VAL A 68 -3.94 8.78 3.91
CA VAL A 68 -3.08 7.68 3.51
C VAL A 68 -3.94 6.55 2.99
N PHE A 69 -3.62 6.05 1.80
CA PHE A 69 -4.25 4.87 1.21
C PHE A 69 -3.28 3.70 1.32
N VAL A 70 -3.81 2.56 1.79
CA VAL A 70 -3.09 1.30 1.81
C VAL A 70 -3.85 0.33 0.93
N GLU A 71 -3.22 -0.11 -0.14
CA GLU A 71 -3.76 -1.08 -1.08
C GLU A 71 -3.08 -2.42 -0.86
N CYS A 72 -3.87 -3.46 -0.64
CA CYS A 72 -3.41 -4.84 -0.67
C CYS A 72 -3.64 -5.42 -2.06
N SER A 73 -2.57 -5.54 -2.84
CA SER A 73 -2.53 -6.49 -3.95
C SER A 73 -2.15 -7.87 -3.41
N ALA A 74 -2.81 -8.93 -3.88
CA ALA A 74 -2.24 -10.27 -3.77
C ALA A 74 -0.85 -10.22 -4.42
N GLU A 75 0.15 -10.87 -3.83
CA GLU A 75 1.49 -10.97 -4.44
C GLU A 75 1.35 -11.45 -5.88
N THR A 76 1.34 -10.50 -6.81
CA THR A 76 1.52 -10.81 -8.21
C THR A 76 2.96 -11.28 -8.24
N THR A 77 3.16 -12.59 -8.21
CA THR A 77 4.40 -13.21 -8.64
C THR A 77 4.56 -12.68 -10.05
N ALA A 78 5.26 -11.55 -10.18
CA ALA A 78 5.66 -11.04 -11.47
C ALA A 78 6.46 -12.20 -12.03
N THR A 79 5.84 -12.95 -12.95
CA THR A 79 6.54 -13.93 -13.75
C THR A 79 7.47 -13.07 -14.58
N SER A 80 8.64 -12.78 -13.99
CA SER A 80 9.75 -12.13 -14.65
C SER A 80 10.29 -13.18 -15.61
N SER A 81 9.56 -13.41 -16.69
CA SER A 81 10.16 -13.97 -17.89
C SER A 81 11.26 -12.99 -18.25
N PRO A 82 12.53 -13.42 -18.33
CA PRO A 82 13.58 -12.58 -18.85
C PRO A 82 13.12 -12.07 -20.21
N ILE A 83 12.99 -10.74 -20.35
CA ILE A 83 12.83 -10.13 -21.65
C ILE A 83 14.16 -10.36 -22.35
N GLU A 84 14.24 -11.43 -23.14
CA GLU A 84 15.36 -11.68 -24.05
C GLU A 84 15.35 -10.53 -25.06
N PRO A 85 16.37 -9.67 -25.12
CA PRO A 85 16.43 -8.65 -26.15
C PRO A 85 16.57 -9.38 -27.49
N ALA A 86 15.60 -9.19 -28.39
CA ALA A 86 15.69 -9.69 -29.75
C ALA A 86 17.00 -9.18 -30.37
N SER A 87 17.93 -10.10 -30.61
CA SER A 87 19.18 -9.85 -31.33
C SER A 87 18.82 -9.34 -32.73
N PHE A 88 18.83 -8.02 -32.93
CA PHE A 88 18.88 -7.42 -34.25
C PHE A 88 20.26 -7.75 -34.86
N ARG A 89 20.33 -8.87 -35.57
CA ARG A 89 21.38 -9.08 -36.57
C ARG A 89 20.88 -8.53 -37.89
N ASP A 90 21.22 -7.27 -38.14
CA ASP A 90 21.24 -6.73 -39.50
C ASP A 90 22.63 -6.95 -40.10
N LYS A 91 22.61 -7.66 -41.24
CA LYS A 91 23.61 -7.79 -42.30
C LYS A 91 24.71 -8.85 -42.18
#